data_AF-A0A418W0I5-F1
#
_entry.id   AF-A0A418W0I5-F1
#
_cell.length_a   1.000
_cell.length_b   1.000
_cell.length_c   1.000
_cell.angle_alpha   90.00
_cell.angle_beta   90.00
_cell.angle_gamma   90.00
#
_symmetry.space_group_name_H-M   'P 1'
#
loop_
_entity.id
_entity.type
_entity.pdbx_description
1 polymer ?
#
loop_
_entity_poly.entity_id
_entity_poly.type
_entity_poly.pdbx_seq_one_letter_code
_entity_poly.pdbx_strand_id
1 'polypeptide(L)'
;MQHWLDDDAALCSIEILSEAVERTCVPGILELRMLRNALREAVKSKTTEAVKTAFGMFARVDRDYRRRIAHEALTLAAQQKGRFAPRERVVRRTRMVV
;
A
#
# COMPACT_ATOMS: atom_id res chain seq x y z
N MET A 1 -22.90 -1.97 -4.94
CA MET A 1 -22.48 -1.14 -3.79
C MET A 1 -21.01 -0.82 -3.94
N GLN A 2 -20.64 0.43 -4.21
CA GLN A 2 -19.24 0.85 -4.19
C GLN A 2 -18.86 1.18 -2.75
N HIS A 3 -17.98 0.39 -2.15
CA HIS A 3 -17.43 0.68 -0.83
C HIS A 3 -16.22 1.61 -0.99
N TRP A 4 -16.34 2.82 -0.45
CA TRP A 4 -15.26 3.79 -0.38
C TRP A 4 -14.30 3.43 0.76
N LEU A 5 -13.01 3.58 0.51
CA LEU A 5 -11.96 3.41 1.50
C LEU A 5 -11.75 4.74 2.22
N ASP A 6 -12.22 4.81 3.46
CA ASP A 6 -12.07 5.98 4.35
C ASP A 6 -10.99 5.76 5.42
N ASP A 7 -10.21 4.67 5.30
CA ASP A 7 -9.08 4.39 6.18
C ASP A 7 -7.85 5.14 5.67
N ASP A 8 -7.59 6.30 6.26
CA ASP A 8 -6.41 7.13 5.98
C ASP A 8 -5.09 6.36 6.09
N ALA A 9 -4.98 5.40 7.02
CA ALA A 9 -3.77 4.61 7.18
C ALA A 9 -3.58 3.63 6.01
N ALA A 10 -4.68 3.06 5.51
CA ALA A 10 -4.67 2.21 4.33
C ALA A 10 -4.33 3.01 3.06
N LEU A 11 -4.92 4.20 2.88
CA LEU A 11 -4.60 5.08 1.75
C LEU A 11 -3.13 5.52 1.76
N CYS A 12 -2.61 5.93 2.93
CA CYS A 12 -1.19 6.25 3.10
C CYS A 12 -0.29 5.05 2.75
N SER A 13 -0.66 3.85 3.18
CA SER A 13 0.07 2.63 2.83
C SER A 13 0.10 2.38 1.32
N ILE A 14 -1.02 2.64 0.61
CA ILE A 14 -1.11 2.50 -0.84
C ILE A 14 -0.26 3.56 -1.56
N GLU A 15 -0.24 4.80 -1.05
CA GLU A 15 0.63 5.86 -1.57
C GLU A 15 2.11 5.50 -1.46
N ILE A 16 2.54 5.02 -0.28
CA ILE A 16 3.92 4.55 -0.06
C ILE A 16 4.26 3.40 -1.00
N LEU A 17 3.35 2.44 -1.19
CA LEU A 17 3.55 1.33 -2.13
C LEU A 17 3.65 1.82 -3.58
N SER A 18 2.82 2.79 -3.99
CA SER A 18 2.87 3.38 -5.34
C SER A 18 4.23 4.01 -5.61
N GLU A 19 4.73 4.81 -4.67
CA GLU A 19 6.04 5.46 -4.73
C GLU A 19 7.18 4.43 -4.77
N ALA A 20 7.12 3.40 -3.92
CA ALA A 20 8.11 2.33 -3.90
C ALA A 20 8.19 1.58 -5.25
N VAL A 21 7.03 1.28 -5.85
CA VAL A 21 6.97 0.65 -7.18
C VAL A 21 7.55 1.57 -8.24
N GLU A 22 7.30 2.88 -8.16
CA GLU A 22 7.85 3.85 -9.11
C GLU A 22 9.38 3.93 -9.04
N ARG A 23 9.96 3.95 -7.84
CA ARG A 23 11.42 3.94 -7.63
C ARG A 23 12.09 2.62 -8.02
N THR A 24 11.37 1.52 -7.85
CA THR A 24 11.85 0.17 -8.22
C THR A 24 11.57 -0.16 -9.69
N CYS A 25 10.79 0.67 -10.39
CA CYS A 25 10.28 0.36 -11.72
C CYS A 25 11.43 0.26 -12.73
N VAL A 26 11.64 -0.95 -13.25
CA VAL A 26 12.63 -1.17 -14.31
C VAL A 26 11.95 -0.92 -15.66
N PRO A 27 12.52 -0.04 -16.52
CA PRO A 27 12.03 0.15 -17.88
C PRO A 27 11.96 -1.19 -18.62
N GLY A 28 10.81 -1.49 -19.22
CA GLY A 28 10.58 -2.71 -20.00
C GLY A 28 9.74 -3.78 -19.30
N ILE A 29 9.49 -3.69 -17.99
CA ILE A 29 8.64 -4.65 -17.27
C ILE A 29 7.20 -4.16 -17.21
N LEU A 30 6.32 -4.80 -17.98
CA LEU A 30 4.92 -4.40 -18.10
C LEU A 30 4.15 -4.57 -16.78
N GLU A 31 4.40 -5.66 -16.06
CA GLU A 31 3.72 -5.99 -14.80
C GLU A 31 3.93 -4.90 -13.74
N LEU A 32 5.16 -4.36 -13.65
CA LEU A 32 5.48 -3.26 -12.72
C LEU A 32 4.78 -1.95 -13.13
N ARG A 33 4.71 -1.67 -14.44
CA ARG A 33 3.96 -0.51 -14.95
C ARG A 33 2.47 -0.63 -14.67
N MET A 34 1.89 -1.82 -14.87
CA MET A 34 0.49 -2.10 -14.59
C MET A 34 0.19 -1.96 -13.09
N LEU A 35 1.03 -2.55 -12.23
CA LEU A 35 0.92 -2.42 -10.79
C LEU A 35 0.96 -0.96 -10.34
N ARG A 36 1.92 -0.18 -10.83
CA ARG A 36 2.01 1.26 -10.53
C ARG A 36 0.73 2.00 -10.92
N ASN A 37 0.22 1.74 -12.12
CA ASN A 37 -1.00 2.40 -12.60
C ASN A 37 -2.22 2.00 -11.76
N ALA A 38 -2.34 0.73 -11.37
CA ALA A 38 -3.43 0.26 -10.51
C ALA A 38 -3.35 0.85 -9.10
N LEU A 39 -2.15 0.98 -8.51
CA LEU A 39 -1.97 1.63 -7.21
C LEU A 39 -2.33 3.12 -7.27
N ARG A 40 -1.92 3.83 -8.32
CA ARG A 40 -2.32 5.24 -8.53
C ARG A 40 -3.83 5.40 -8.68
N GLU A 41 -4.47 4.50 -9.41
CA GLU A 41 -5.94 4.51 -9.56
C GLU A 41 -6.64 4.19 -8.23
N ALA A 42 -6.07 3.33 -7.40
CA ALA A 42 -6.58 3.04 -6.07
C ALA A 42 -6.52 4.26 -5.14
N VAL A 43 -5.43 5.04 -5.17
CA VAL A 43 -5.31 6.31 -4.42
C VAL A 43 -6.31 7.35 -4.93
N LYS A 44 -6.44 7.47 -6.26
CA LYS A 44 -7.29 8.48 -6.90
C LYS A 44 -8.78 8.20 -6.70
N SER A 45 -9.21 6.96 -6.95
CA SER A 45 -10.63 6.58 -6.87
C SER A 45 -11.08 6.28 -5.45
N LYS A 46 -10.15 5.88 -4.56
CA LYS A 46 -10.43 5.43 -3.18
C LYS A 46 -11.50 4.34 -3.11
N THR A 47 -11.68 3.58 -4.19
CA THR A 47 -12.65 2.49 -4.23
C THR A 47 -12.03 1.19 -3.75
N THR A 48 -12.80 0.40 -3.01
CA THR A 48 -12.36 -0.93 -2.55
C THR A 48 -12.00 -1.85 -3.72
N GLU A 49 -12.70 -1.74 -4.85
CA GLU A 49 -12.42 -2.56 -6.05
C GLU A 49 -11.09 -2.19 -6.72
N ALA A 50 -10.73 -0.91 -6.76
CA ALA A 50 -9.42 -0.49 -7.24
C ALA A 50 -8.29 -1.01 -6.33
N VAL A 51 -8.48 -0.99 -5.01
CA VAL A 51 -7.51 -1.56 -4.06
C VAL A 51 -7.35 -3.07 -4.25
N LYS A 52 -8.46 -3.81 -4.37
CA LYS A 52 -8.43 -5.26 -4.65
C LYS A 52 -7.71 -5.56 -5.96
N THR A 53 -7.95 -4.76 -6.99
CA THR A 53 -7.30 -4.89 -8.30
C THR A 53 -5.79 -4.71 -8.17
N ALA A 54 -5.36 -3.63 -7.50
CA ALA A 54 -3.94 -3.37 -7.25
C ALA A 54 -3.27 -4.49 -6.45
N PHE A 55 -3.95 -5.00 -5.42
CA PHE A 55 -3.45 -6.13 -4.63
C PHE A 55 -3.34 -7.42 -5.46
N GLY A 56 -4.33 -7.71 -6.30
CA GLY A 56 -4.31 -8.85 -7.22
C GLY A 56 -3.17 -8.76 -8.23
N MET A 57 -2.85 -7.57 -8.73
CA MET A 57 -1.67 -7.34 -9.57
C MET A 57 -0.37 -7.53 -8.79
N PHE A 58 -0.28 -6.99 -7.57
CA PHE A 58 0.91 -7.16 -6.73
C PHE A 58 1.20 -8.64 -6.48
N ALA A 59 0.18 -9.45 -6.20
CA ALA A 59 0.34 -10.88 -5.97
C ALA A 59 0.92 -11.65 -7.17
N ARG A 60 0.73 -11.15 -8.40
CA ARG A 60 1.25 -11.72 -9.65
C ARG A 60 2.66 -11.28 -9.99
N VAL A 61 3.16 -10.22 -9.36
CA VAL A 61 4.55 -9.77 -9.55
C VAL A 61 5.51 -10.83 -9.03
N ASP A 62 6.62 -11.01 -9.73
CA ASP A 62 7.68 -11.93 -9.33
C ASP A 62 8.14 -11.69 -7.88
N ARG A 63 8.51 -12.77 -7.21
CA ARG A 63 8.88 -12.76 -5.79
C ARG A 63 10.03 -11.79 -5.49
N ASP A 64 11.02 -11.70 -6.37
CA ASP A 64 12.19 -10.84 -6.13
C ASP A 64 11.83 -9.37 -6.27
N TYR A 65 10.99 -9.02 -7.24
CA TYR A 65 10.45 -7.65 -7.34
C TYR A 65 9.56 -7.31 -6.15
N ARG A 66 8.70 -8.23 -5.70
CA ARG A 66 7.89 -8.01 -4.48
C ARG A 66 8.75 -7.74 -3.26
N ARG A 67 9.86 -8.47 -3.09
CA ARG A 67 10.81 -8.24 -1.98
C ARG A 67 11.46 -6.86 -2.07
N ARG A 68 11.91 -6.45 -3.26
CA ARG A 68 12.51 -5.12 -3.48
C ARG A 68 11.51 -4.00 -3.22
N ILE A 69 10.30 -4.12 -3.75
CA ILE A 69 9.21 -3.15 -3.53
C ILE A 69 8.88 -3.06 -2.03
N ALA A 70 8.74 -4.19 -1.34
CA ALA A 70 8.45 -4.19 0.10
C ALA A 70 9.58 -3.54 0.91
N HIS A 71 10.84 -3.82 0.56
CA HIS A 71 11.98 -3.19 1.20
C HIS A 71 11.98 -1.67 1.00
N GLU A 72 11.78 -1.20 -0.23
CA GLU A 72 11.73 0.23 -0.54
C GLU A 72 10.54 0.92 0.17
N ALA A 73 9.36 0.29 0.17
CA ALA A 73 8.19 0.80 0.87
C ALA A 73 8.43 0.95 2.38
N LEU A 74 9.09 -0.02 3.01
CA LEU A 74 9.46 0.06 4.43
C LEU A 74 10.50 1.17 4.68
N THR A 75 11.47 1.34 3.80
CA THR A 75 12.46 2.44 3.87
C THR A 75 11.77 3.79 3.77
N LEU A 76 10.84 3.97 2.83
CA LEU A 76 10.03 5.18 2.68
C LEU A 76 9.17 5.46 3.92
N ALA A 77 8.47 4.45 4.43
CA ALA A 77 7.68 4.57 5.65
C ALA A 77 8.55 4.96 6.86
N ALA A 78 9.76 4.40 6.96
CA ALA A 78 10.71 4.73 8.02
C ALA A 78 11.21 6.18 7.92
N GLN A 79 11.45 6.68 6.72
CA GLN A 79 11.81 8.08 6.45
C GLN A 79 10.64 9.03 6.76
N GLN A 80 9.39 8.58 6.58
CA GLN A 80 8.18 9.34 6.87
C GLN A 80 7.75 9.35 8.34
N LYS A 81 8.53 8.76 9.26
CA LYS A 81 8.23 8.71 10.71
C LYS A 81 7.96 10.07 11.38
N GLY A 82 8.28 11.20 10.75
CA GLY A 82 7.90 12.53 11.22
C GLY A 82 6.51 13.03 10.80
N ARG A 83 5.90 12.45 9.75
CA ARG A 83 4.65 12.95 9.14
C ARG A 83 3.43 12.05 9.39
N PHE A 84 3.66 10.75 9.60
CA PHE A 84 2.61 9.75 9.78
C PHE A 84 3.00 8.72 10.84
N ALA A 85 3.34 9.18 12.06
CA ALA A 85 3.45 8.28 13.19
C ALA A 85 2.14 7.47 13.28
N PRO A 86 2.19 6.12 13.34
CA PRO A 86 0.99 5.31 13.41
C PRO A 86 0.27 5.75 14.69
N ARG A 87 -0.95 6.27 14.55
CA ARG A 87 -1.84 6.45 15.71
C ARG A 87 -1.86 5.09 16.39
N GLU A 88 -1.34 5.05 17.62
CA GLU A 88 -1.24 3.83 18.41
C GLU A 88 -2.50 3.01 18.18
N ARG A 89 -2.33 1.76 17.73
CA ARG A 89 -3.40 0.78 17.84
C ARG A 89 -3.76 0.76 19.31
N VAL A 90 -4.84 1.45 19.68
CA VAL A 90 -5.45 1.33 21.00
C VAL A 90 -5.98 -0.09 21.04
N VAL A 91 -5.13 -1.01 21.45
CA VAL A 91 -5.51 -2.36 21.85
C VAL A 91 -6.42 -2.12 23.06
N ARG A 92 -7.73 -2.05 22.83
CA ARG A 92 -8.72 -2.12 23.88
C ARG A 92 -8.55 -3.49 24.53
N ARG A 93 -7.70 -3.56 25.56
CA ARG A 93 -7.70 -4.66 26.52
C ARG A 93 -9.08 -4.62 27.18
N THR A 94 -9.99 -5.46 26.70
CA THR A 94 -11.20 -5.80 27.42
C THR A 94 -10.77 -6.39 28.76
N ARG A 95 -10.83 -5.59 29.83
CA ARG A 95 -10.76 -6.11 31.20
C ARG A 95 -12.00 -6.98 31.39
N MET A 96 -11.84 -8.30 31.33
CA MET A 96 -12.78 -9.20 32.00
C MET A 96 -12.63 -8.93 33.49
N VAL A 97 -13.67 -8.36 34.07
CA VAL A 97 -13.88 -8.29 35.52
C VAL A 97 -14.37 -9.69 35.92
N VAL A 98 -13.59 -10.37 36.76
CA VAL A 98 -14.00 -11.55 37.52
C VAL A 98 -14.44 -11.07 38.89
#